data_AF-A0A7W6X659-F1
#
_entry.id   AF-A0A7W6X659-F1
#
_cell.length_a   1.000
_cell.length_b   1.000
_cell.length_c   1.000
_cell.angle_alpha   90.00
_cell.angle_beta   90.00
_cell.angle_gamma   90.00
#
_symmetry.space_group_name_H-M   'P 1'
#
loop_
_entity.id
_entity.type
_entity.pdbx_description
1 polymer ?
#
loop_
_entity_poly.entity_id
_entity_poly.type
_entity_poly.pdbx_seq_one_letter_code
_entity_poly.pdbx_strand_id
1 'polypeptide(L)'
;MFLSGASVAALLVGSAAADARNLGSGSASPVANVAVTTNTAGQAASIASAQAMSRINASLRAMRDVQAAARAGALIGPNNLGLNKNHPGNLLPNVPNGLAPGGLNPTSNPTAVIDGQPAWTGAAQPTQSTGSNGRVQVEVVQNQQKAILTWNKFNVGRETDLYFNQSAGGGGAANWIALNRVLDPSLVPSQILGTIRSEGQVYIINKNGIIFGGSSQVDVGTLVATSLALSNAQFLAGINTSIVLTNDIHLPTFGEYNPRLANSQKPATDPSQPARFTPDGVPGDVTIQAGAQISAKTGGKAMLFAPIVSNAGQISVPDGQIIMAAGEQVYLRTNPNDVRGVDVAVTAPMPWLFNYNHLMGAIAGWDLFTEKPWGESVRDILLPEMYARAASVGYKVVNTGVVQSDRGNITVMGREIFQGGVMLAATALNNREGSIRLDAYSNGMMASSGSLDAQLVYWKTGDLHLSPGSVTAVLPDATDTSEIEETAKATRYKPGRVELRGNLIDIGAQANILVPAGTISIVASTLPAPTEEAHQRRDAGPRR
;
A
#
# COMPACT_ATOMS: atom_id res chain seq x y z
N MET A 1 37.63 -27.00 53.14
CA MET A 1 39.09 -26.92 53.37
C MET A 1 39.67 -26.04 52.27
N PHE A 2 40.42 -25.02 52.68
CA PHE A 2 41.13 -23.98 51.90
C PHE A 2 41.95 -24.52 50.69
N LEU A 3 42.46 -23.78 49.67
CA LEU A 3 42.82 -22.36 49.47
C LEU A 3 43.07 -22.11 47.94
N SER A 4 42.70 -20.91 47.45
CA SER A 4 43.34 -20.01 46.46
C SER A 4 43.98 -20.47 45.13
N GLY A 5 43.74 -19.66 44.07
CA GLY A 5 44.72 -19.42 42.98
C GLY A 5 44.15 -18.64 41.80
N ALA A 6 44.42 -17.33 41.70
CA ALA A 6 44.07 -16.48 40.57
C ALA A 6 45.14 -16.54 39.45
N SER A 7 44.74 -16.38 38.16
CA SER A 7 45.37 -15.47 37.18
C SER A 7 44.79 -15.59 35.76
N VAL A 8 45.03 -14.51 35.01
CA VAL A 8 44.39 -13.97 33.79
C VAL A 8 45.22 -14.26 32.51
N ALA A 9 44.58 -14.06 31.33
CA ALA A 9 45.13 -13.86 29.96
C ALA A 9 45.33 -15.15 29.12
N ALA A 10 45.08 -15.23 27.81
CA ALA A 10 44.78 -14.30 26.69
C ALA A 10 44.01 -15.12 25.60
N LEU A 11 43.40 -14.62 24.51
CA LEU A 11 43.94 -13.77 23.44
C LEU A 11 42.80 -13.42 22.45
N LEU A 12 42.52 -12.13 22.25
CA LEU A 12 41.79 -11.59 21.10
C LEU A 12 42.84 -11.17 20.07
N VAL A 13 42.80 -11.73 18.87
CA VAL A 13 43.63 -11.29 17.74
C VAL A 13 42.78 -10.36 16.88
N GLY A 14 43.18 -9.09 16.86
CA GLY A 14 42.87 -8.15 15.80
C GLY A 14 44.16 -7.79 15.06
N SER A 15 44.07 -7.66 13.74
CA SER A 15 45.10 -7.07 12.90
C SER A 15 44.40 -6.38 11.72
N ALA A 16 44.82 -5.25 11.18
CA ALA A 16 45.65 -4.12 11.59
C ALA A 16 45.55 -3.15 10.39
N ALA A 17 45.57 -1.84 10.62
CA ALA A 17 46.12 -0.89 9.66
C ALA A 17 46.73 0.27 10.46
N ALA A 18 48.01 0.50 10.21
CA ALA A 18 48.91 1.37 10.96
C ALA A 18 48.77 2.84 10.55
N ASP A 19 49.16 3.78 11.42
CA ASP A 19 50.40 4.52 11.20
C ASP A 19 50.87 5.40 12.38
N ALA A 20 52.20 5.46 12.49
CA ALA A 20 53.13 6.39 13.17
C ALA A 20 52.82 6.97 14.57
N ARG A 21 53.75 6.66 15.51
CA ARG A 21 53.88 7.25 16.85
C ARG A 21 54.41 8.68 16.82
N ASN A 22 53.93 9.51 17.75
CA ASN A 22 54.71 10.60 18.32
C ASN A 22 55.14 10.21 19.75
N LEU A 23 56.43 10.35 20.08
CA LEU A 23 57.01 9.99 21.38
C LEU A 23 56.94 11.22 22.32
N GLY A 24 56.05 11.19 23.31
CA GLY A 24 55.95 12.25 24.32
C GLY A 24 54.97 11.88 25.44
N SER A 25 55.42 12.04 26.68
CA SER A 25 54.81 11.60 27.95
C SER A 25 53.36 12.04 28.20
N GLY A 26 52.51 11.10 28.61
CA GLY A 26 51.20 11.36 29.20
C GLY A 26 50.36 10.09 29.31
N SER A 27 50.32 9.49 30.50
CA SER A 27 49.53 8.29 30.80
C SER A 27 48.03 8.58 30.70
N ALA A 28 47.39 8.24 29.57
CA ALA A 28 45.94 8.21 29.46
C ALA A 28 45.44 6.76 29.60
N SER A 29 44.72 6.47 30.68
CA SER A 29 44.13 5.15 30.93
C SER A 29 43.17 4.74 29.79
N PRO A 30 43.17 3.47 29.34
CA PRO A 30 42.34 3.01 28.23
C PRO A 30 40.83 3.15 28.49
N VAL A 31 40.40 3.26 29.75
CA VAL A 31 39.00 3.47 30.16
C VAL A 31 38.51 4.90 29.85
N ALA A 32 39.40 5.90 29.88
CA ALA A 32 39.05 7.29 29.59
C ALA A 32 38.83 7.53 28.09
N ASN A 33 39.62 6.88 27.22
CA ASN A 33 39.44 6.97 25.77
C ASN A 33 38.15 6.29 25.28
N VAL A 34 37.73 5.17 25.90
CA VAL A 34 36.43 4.54 25.57
C VAL A 34 35.27 5.43 26.00
N ALA A 35 35.30 6.01 27.21
CA ALA A 35 34.25 6.92 27.68
C ALA A 35 34.15 8.23 26.88
N VAL A 36 35.29 8.81 26.48
CA VAL A 36 35.33 10.02 25.63
C VAL A 36 34.84 9.73 24.23
N THR A 37 35.25 8.61 23.60
CA THR A 37 34.76 8.21 22.28
C THR A 37 33.27 7.86 22.26
N THR A 38 32.72 7.25 23.32
CA THR A 38 31.27 7.03 23.45
C THR A 38 30.49 8.34 23.64
N ASN A 39 31.03 9.31 24.37
CA ASN A 39 30.41 10.62 24.58
C ASN A 39 30.45 11.48 23.30
N THR A 40 31.54 11.46 22.53
CA THR A 40 31.62 12.15 21.23
C THR A 40 30.77 11.50 20.16
N ALA A 41 30.67 10.15 20.14
CA ALA A 41 29.76 9.44 19.24
C ALA A 41 28.29 9.73 19.56
N GLY A 42 27.93 9.80 20.84
CA GLY A 42 26.59 10.20 21.29
C GLY A 42 26.24 11.65 20.93
N GLN A 43 27.17 12.59 21.07
CA GLN A 43 27.00 13.98 20.64
C GLN A 43 26.92 14.12 19.12
N ALA A 44 27.73 13.37 18.36
CA ALA A 44 27.65 13.36 16.89
C ALA A 44 26.30 12.82 16.40
N ALA A 45 25.79 11.75 17.03
CA ALA A 45 24.47 11.20 16.72
C ALA A 45 23.33 12.18 17.04
N SER A 46 23.42 12.93 18.15
CA SER A 46 22.39 13.92 18.52
C SER A 46 22.40 15.14 17.58
N ILE A 47 23.57 15.63 17.17
CA ILE A 47 23.70 16.70 16.16
C ILE A 47 23.16 16.24 14.81
N ALA A 48 23.52 15.04 14.36
CA ALA A 48 23.01 14.48 13.10
C ALA A 48 21.48 14.34 13.11
N SER A 49 20.91 13.89 14.23
CA SER A 49 19.46 13.82 14.43
C SER A 49 18.80 15.21 14.41
N ALA A 50 19.36 16.20 15.10
CA ALA A 50 18.86 17.57 15.11
C ALA A 50 18.87 18.21 13.70
N GLN A 51 19.95 17.99 12.95
CA GLN A 51 20.06 18.45 11.56
C GLN A 51 19.05 17.73 10.65
N ALA A 52 18.85 16.42 10.82
CA ALA A 52 17.84 15.67 10.08
C ALA A 52 16.42 16.21 10.37
N MET A 53 16.09 16.48 11.63
CA MET A 53 14.81 17.08 12.02
C MET A 53 14.62 18.48 11.44
N SER A 54 15.67 19.31 11.41
CA SER A 54 15.61 20.62 10.77
C SER A 54 15.29 20.52 9.27
N ARG A 55 15.93 19.59 8.55
CA ARG A 55 15.64 19.33 7.13
C ARG A 55 14.22 18.82 6.91
N ILE A 56 13.77 17.87 7.72
CA ILE A 56 12.39 17.35 7.66
C ILE A 56 11.38 18.49 7.85
N ASN A 57 11.59 19.37 8.84
CA ASN A 57 10.71 20.51 9.08
C ASN A 57 10.69 21.49 7.90
N ALA A 58 11.84 21.73 7.26
CA ALA A 58 11.92 22.55 6.05
C ALA A 58 11.16 21.90 4.87
N SER A 59 11.38 20.60 4.61
CA SER A 59 10.68 19.85 3.56
C SER A 59 9.16 19.84 3.79
N LEU A 60 8.71 19.66 5.03
CA LEU A 60 7.28 19.69 5.38
C LEU A 60 6.65 21.06 5.11
N ARG A 61 7.33 22.15 5.45
CA ARG A 61 6.86 23.52 5.17
C ARG A 61 6.76 23.76 3.67
N ALA A 62 7.82 23.45 2.92
CA ALA A 62 7.84 23.59 1.47
C ALA A 62 6.73 22.78 0.80
N MET A 63 6.51 21.53 1.25
CA MET A 63 5.42 20.71 0.74
C MET A 63 4.06 21.33 1.03
N ARG A 64 3.80 21.83 2.25
CA ARG A 64 2.53 22.51 2.56
C ARG A 64 2.28 23.71 1.66
N ASP A 65 3.31 24.52 1.39
CA ASP A 65 3.21 25.69 0.52
C ASP A 65 2.90 25.29 -0.93
N VAL A 66 3.59 24.27 -1.45
CA VAL A 66 3.32 23.70 -2.79
C VAL A 66 1.90 23.18 -2.90
N GLN A 67 1.42 22.45 -1.88
CA GLN A 67 0.05 21.92 -1.88
C GLN A 67 -0.99 23.05 -1.85
N ALA A 68 -0.77 24.08 -1.03
CA ALA A 68 -1.67 25.23 -0.94
C ALA A 68 -1.73 26.01 -2.27
N ALA A 69 -0.57 26.27 -2.88
CA ALA A 69 -0.48 26.94 -4.17
C ALA A 69 -1.11 26.11 -5.31
N ALA A 70 -0.83 24.81 -5.35
CA ALA A 70 -1.41 23.91 -6.35
C ALA A 70 -2.95 23.85 -6.24
N ARG A 71 -3.48 23.80 -5.01
CA ARG A 71 -4.92 23.84 -4.77
C ARG A 71 -5.54 25.18 -5.18
N ALA A 72 -4.91 26.30 -4.85
CA ALA A 72 -5.37 27.62 -5.27
C ALA A 72 -5.42 27.74 -6.79
N GLY A 73 -4.39 27.28 -7.49
CA GLY A 73 -4.36 27.22 -8.95
C GLY A 73 -5.41 26.28 -9.53
N ALA A 74 -5.62 25.11 -8.89
CA ALA A 74 -6.63 24.17 -9.31
C ALA A 74 -8.03 24.79 -9.24
N LEU A 75 -8.37 25.52 -8.17
CA LEU A 75 -9.70 26.12 -7.97
C LEU A 75 -10.12 27.11 -9.07
N ILE A 76 -9.17 27.78 -9.71
CA ILE A 76 -9.40 28.71 -10.83
C ILE A 76 -9.08 28.11 -12.21
N GLY A 77 -8.64 26.86 -12.24
CA GLY A 77 -8.21 26.16 -13.44
C GLY A 77 -9.38 25.63 -14.29
N PRO A 78 -9.07 25.00 -15.44
CA PRO A 78 -10.08 24.40 -16.31
C PRO A 78 -10.91 23.35 -15.57
N ASN A 79 -12.16 23.17 -15.98
CA ASN A 79 -13.08 22.20 -15.38
C ASN A 79 -12.86 20.77 -15.89
N ASN A 80 -11.62 20.41 -16.17
CA ASN A 80 -11.14 19.09 -16.54
C ASN A 80 -9.70 18.91 -16.02
N LEU A 81 -9.21 17.67 -16.01
CA LEU A 81 -7.92 17.31 -15.42
C LEU A 81 -6.79 17.17 -16.46
N GLY A 82 -6.90 17.85 -17.59
CA GLY A 82 -5.85 17.95 -18.61
C GLY A 82 -5.89 16.82 -19.64
N LEU A 83 -4.72 16.34 -20.08
CA LEU A 83 -4.62 15.33 -21.13
C LEU A 83 -5.12 13.96 -20.67
N ASN A 84 -5.81 13.26 -21.56
CA ASN A 84 -6.24 11.89 -21.35
C ASN A 84 -5.10 10.92 -21.67
N LYS A 85 -4.54 10.28 -20.65
CA LYS A 85 -3.46 9.28 -20.83
C LYS A 85 -3.90 8.08 -21.68
N ASN A 86 -5.18 7.70 -21.61
CA ASN A 86 -5.71 6.57 -22.37
C ASN A 86 -5.99 6.94 -23.83
N HIS A 87 -6.03 8.23 -24.17
CA HIS A 87 -6.18 8.74 -25.53
C HIS A 87 -5.17 9.87 -25.78
N PRO A 88 -3.90 9.53 -26.05
CA PRO A 88 -2.84 10.52 -26.24
C PRO A 88 -3.22 11.59 -27.27
N GLY A 89 -2.99 12.86 -26.92
CA GLY A 89 -3.34 14.02 -27.75
C GLY A 89 -4.72 14.61 -27.49
N ASN A 90 -5.60 13.92 -26.76
CA ASN A 90 -6.92 14.43 -26.40
C ASN A 90 -6.95 14.97 -24.96
N LEU A 91 -7.69 16.06 -24.74
CA LEU A 91 -8.03 16.53 -23.39
C LEU A 91 -9.17 15.70 -22.80
N LEU A 92 -9.19 15.59 -21.48
CA LEU A 92 -10.32 15.06 -20.74
C LEU A 92 -11.53 16.01 -20.88
N PRO A 93 -12.76 15.46 -20.96
CA PRO A 93 -13.97 16.29 -21.04
C PRO A 93 -14.15 17.16 -19.80
N ASN A 94 -14.81 18.31 -19.95
CA ASN A 94 -15.23 19.12 -18.82
C ASN A 94 -16.23 18.36 -17.94
N VAL A 95 -16.16 18.57 -16.62
CA VAL A 95 -16.97 17.87 -15.62
C VAL A 95 -18.10 18.77 -15.12
N PRO A 96 -19.36 18.53 -15.51
CA PRO A 96 -20.48 19.32 -14.98
C PRO A 96 -20.66 19.09 -13.47
N ASN A 97 -21.27 20.06 -12.80
CA ASN A 97 -21.63 19.92 -11.40
C ASN A 97 -22.94 19.13 -11.24
N GLY A 98 -23.04 18.33 -10.18
CA GLY A 98 -24.25 17.59 -9.84
C GLY A 98 -24.53 16.34 -10.69
N LEU A 99 -25.81 15.96 -10.70
CA LEU A 99 -26.37 14.87 -11.49
C LEU A 99 -26.59 15.34 -12.93
N ALA A 100 -25.68 14.94 -13.82
CA ALA A 100 -25.69 15.36 -15.22
C ALA A 100 -24.93 14.36 -16.11
N PRO A 101 -25.26 14.27 -17.41
CA PRO A 101 -24.42 13.55 -18.38
C PRO A 101 -22.97 14.05 -18.33
N GLY A 102 -22.01 13.15 -18.10
CA GLY A 102 -20.59 13.48 -17.97
C GLY A 102 -20.15 13.87 -16.55
N GLY A 103 -21.07 14.10 -15.61
CA GLY A 103 -20.82 14.30 -14.18
C GLY A 103 -21.07 13.03 -13.38
N LEU A 104 -21.85 13.14 -12.32
CA LEU A 104 -22.45 12.00 -11.63
C LEU A 104 -23.65 11.52 -12.45
N ASN A 105 -23.55 10.34 -13.04
CA ASN A 105 -24.57 9.79 -13.93
C ASN A 105 -24.83 8.31 -13.57
N PRO A 106 -25.85 8.01 -12.74
CA PRO A 106 -26.16 6.64 -12.35
C PRO A 106 -26.61 5.82 -13.56
N THR A 107 -26.56 4.48 -13.44
CA THR A 107 -27.09 3.59 -14.49
C THR A 107 -28.57 3.91 -14.78
N SER A 108 -28.95 3.86 -16.06
CA SER A 108 -30.36 3.98 -16.47
C SER A 108 -31.16 2.70 -16.21
N ASN A 109 -30.47 1.57 -15.99
CA ASN A 109 -31.09 0.29 -15.68
C ASN A 109 -30.58 -0.23 -14.31
N PRO A 110 -31.17 0.23 -13.19
CA PRO A 110 -30.74 -0.15 -11.84
C PRO A 110 -30.98 -1.64 -11.51
N THR A 111 -31.88 -2.32 -12.23
CA THR A 111 -32.21 -3.73 -12.01
C THR A 111 -31.40 -4.68 -12.90
N ALA A 112 -30.57 -4.17 -13.81
CA ALA A 112 -29.67 -5.00 -14.60
C ALA A 112 -28.79 -5.86 -13.69
N VAL A 113 -28.69 -7.15 -13.98
CA VAL A 113 -27.85 -8.06 -13.18
C VAL A 113 -26.41 -7.97 -13.70
N ILE A 114 -25.52 -7.51 -12.85
CA ILE A 114 -24.07 -7.45 -13.11
C ILE A 114 -23.41 -8.32 -12.05
N ASP A 115 -22.67 -9.34 -12.46
CA ASP A 115 -21.95 -10.24 -11.55
C ASP A 115 -22.85 -10.75 -10.40
N GLY A 116 -24.04 -11.25 -10.77
CA GLY A 116 -25.00 -11.86 -9.84
C GLY A 116 -25.78 -10.92 -8.92
N GLN A 117 -25.60 -9.58 -9.02
CA GLN A 117 -26.35 -8.61 -8.22
C GLN A 117 -27.01 -7.53 -9.09
N PRO A 118 -28.11 -6.89 -8.64
CA PRO A 118 -28.64 -5.70 -9.30
C PRO A 118 -27.57 -4.60 -9.39
N ALA A 119 -27.59 -3.86 -10.49
CA ALA A 119 -26.67 -2.76 -10.76
C ALA A 119 -26.75 -1.66 -9.70
N TRP A 120 -27.92 -1.51 -9.06
CA TRP A 120 -28.13 -0.59 -7.94
C TRP A 120 -28.88 -1.27 -6.80
N THR A 121 -28.24 -1.40 -5.64
CA THR A 121 -28.86 -1.99 -4.44
C THR A 121 -28.23 -1.42 -3.16
N GLY A 122 -28.98 -1.46 -2.05
CA GLY A 122 -28.54 -1.00 -0.72
C GLY A 122 -28.53 0.52 -0.49
N ALA A 123 -28.98 1.32 -1.47
CA ALA A 123 -29.17 2.76 -1.34
C ALA A 123 -30.31 3.26 -2.25
N ALA A 124 -30.88 4.42 -1.91
CA ALA A 124 -31.75 5.17 -2.82
C ALA A 124 -30.95 5.70 -4.03
N GLN A 125 -31.64 6.02 -5.13
CA GLN A 125 -31.04 6.79 -6.23
C GLN A 125 -30.60 8.17 -5.72
N PRO A 126 -29.51 8.74 -6.26
CA PRO A 126 -28.99 10.00 -5.76
C PRO A 126 -30.00 11.13 -6.02
N THR A 127 -30.07 12.05 -5.07
CA THR A 127 -30.83 13.30 -5.21
C THR A 127 -29.85 14.47 -5.22
N GLN A 128 -30.31 15.62 -5.71
CA GLN A 128 -29.50 16.83 -5.65
C GLN A 128 -30.30 18.05 -5.20
N SER A 129 -29.59 18.99 -4.58
CA SER A 129 -30.10 20.30 -4.21
C SER A 129 -29.01 21.36 -4.41
N THR A 130 -29.38 22.64 -4.37
CA THR A 130 -28.42 23.75 -4.38
C THR A 130 -28.18 24.20 -2.95
N GLY A 131 -26.93 24.14 -2.50
CA GLY A 131 -26.53 24.63 -1.19
C GLY A 131 -26.58 26.16 -1.11
N SER A 132 -26.66 26.70 0.11
CA SER A 132 -26.68 28.15 0.36
C SER A 132 -25.43 28.90 -0.14
N ASN A 133 -24.34 28.17 -0.36
CA ASN A 133 -23.08 28.66 -0.92
C ASN A 133 -23.01 28.54 -2.47
N GLY A 134 -24.11 28.19 -3.13
CA GLY A 134 -24.18 28.00 -4.58
C GLY A 134 -23.62 26.66 -5.09
N ARG A 135 -23.03 25.82 -4.22
CA ARG A 135 -22.52 24.50 -4.59
C ARG A 135 -23.66 23.49 -4.71
N VAL A 136 -23.53 22.54 -5.63
CA VAL A 136 -24.52 21.47 -5.83
C VAL A 136 -24.27 20.36 -4.81
N GLN A 137 -25.23 20.13 -3.91
CA GLN A 137 -25.19 18.99 -2.99
C GLN A 137 -25.80 17.79 -3.69
N VAL A 138 -25.07 16.69 -3.80
CA VAL A 138 -25.59 15.40 -4.28
C VAL A 138 -25.56 14.42 -3.12
N GLU A 139 -26.70 13.84 -2.78
CA GLU A 139 -26.83 12.92 -1.65
C GLU A 139 -27.19 11.52 -2.14
N VAL A 140 -26.47 10.51 -1.63
CA VAL A 140 -26.81 9.10 -1.76
C VAL A 140 -27.20 8.59 -0.38
N VAL A 141 -28.50 8.35 -0.16
CA VAL A 141 -29.00 7.81 1.11
C VAL A 141 -28.88 6.29 1.09
N GLN A 142 -27.96 5.77 1.90
CA GLN A 142 -27.76 4.33 2.05
C GLN A 142 -28.79 3.75 3.03
N ASN A 143 -29.35 2.58 2.71
CA ASN A 143 -30.37 1.91 3.53
C ASN A 143 -29.97 0.50 4.00
N GLN A 144 -28.85 -0.03 3.52
CA GLN A 144 -28.27 -1.30 3.94
C GLN A 144 -26.78 -1.12 4.24
N GLN A 145 -26.22 -2.00 5.07
CA GLN A 145 -24.80 -1.91 5.43
C GLN A 145 -23.86 -1.99 4.21
N LYS A 146 -24.21 -2.74 3.17
CA LYS A 146 -23.45 -2.81 1.91
C LYS A 146 -24.33 -2.33 0.76
N ALA A 147 -23.86 -1.37 0.00
CA ALA A 147 -24.52 -0.87 -1.20
C ALA A 147 -23.64 -1.07 -2.43
N ILE A 148 -24.25 -1.45 -3.55
CA ILE A 148 -23.61 -1.58 -4.87
C ILE A 148 -24.29 -0.56 -5.78
N LEU A 149 -23.51 0.40 -6.27
CA LEU A 149 -23.97 1.58 -6.99
C LEU A 149 -23.24 1.62 -8.34
N THR A 150 -23.93 1.21 -9.41
CA THR A 150 -23.37 1.25 -10.76
C THR A 150 -23.63 2.59 -11.42
N TRP A 151 -22.57 3.15 -12.01
CA TRP A 151 -22.56 4.45 -12.66
C TRP A 151 -22.17 4.32 -14.13
N ASN A 152 -22.86 5.07 -14.99
CA ASN A 152 -22.43 5.29 -16.36
C ASN A 152 -21.20 6.19 -16.40
N LYS A 153 -21.18 7.23 -15.56
CA LYS A 153 -20.03 8.10 -15.29
C LYS A 153 -20.01 8.45 -13.80
N PHE A 154 -18.83 8.50 -13.22
CA PHE A 154 -18.60 8.95 -11.85
C PHE A 154 -17.53 10.04 -11.88
N ASN A 155 -17.94 11.25 -12.26
CA ASN A 155 -17.10 12.44 -12.18
C ASN A 155 -17.73 13.41 -11.18
N VAL A 156 -16.92 14.03 -10.32
CA VAL A 156 -17.41 14.97 -9.30
C VAL A 156 -16.93 16.37 -9.67
N GLY A 157 -17.84 17.23 -10.14
CA GLY A 157 -17.52 18.61 -10.54
C GLY A 157 -16.97 19.44 -9.37
N ARG A 158 -16.19 20.48 -9.69
CA ARG A 158 -15.47 21.31 -8.70
C ARG A 158 -16.38 21.91 -7.62
N GLU A 159 -17.61 22.25 -7.99
CA GLU A 159 -18.63 22.83 -7.11
C GLU A 159 -19.70 21.81 -6.72
N THR A 160 -19.38 20.52 -6.81
CA THR A 160 -20.22 19.42 -6.32
C THR A 160 -19.73 18.95 -4.97
N ASP A 161 -20.66 18.78 -4.04
CA ASP A 161 -20.45 18.10 -2.77
C ASP A 161 -21.24 16.80 -2.79
N LEU A 162 -20.54 15.69 -3.04
CA LEU A 162 -21.12 14.35 -2.99
C LEU A 162 -21.07 13.82 -1.55
N TYR A 163 -22.22 13.44 -1.02
CA TYR A 163 -22.36 12.91 0.33
C TYR A 163 -23.04 11.54 0.30
N PHE A 164 -22.34 10.52 0.79
CA PHE A 164 -22.93 9.22 1.07
C PHE A 164 -23.45 9.23 2.50
N ASN A 165 -24.76 9.38 2.65
CA ASN A 165 -25.42 9.40 3.93
C ASN A 165 -25.58 7.96 4.44
N GLN A 166 -24.73 7.58 5.39
CA GLN A 166 -24.69 6.26 6.02
C GLN A 166 -25.20 6.31 7.47
N SER A 167 -25.87 7.40 7.85
CA SER A 167 -26.38 7.64 9.21
C SER A 167 -27.39 6.59 9.69
N ALA A 168 -28.08 5.91 8.78
CA ALA A 168 -28.94 4.77 9.10
C ALA A 168 -28.19 3.62 9.81
N GLY A 169 -26.85 3.58 9.72
CA GLY A 169 -26.01 2.66 10.47
C GLY A 169 -25.83 2.99 11.95
N GLY A 170 -26.25 4.18 12.40
CA GLY A 170 -26.07 4.63 13.78
C GLY A 170 -24.61 4.50 14.26
N GLY A 171 -24.38 3.91 15.43
CA GLY A 171 -23.04 3.65 15.95
C GLY A 171 -22.18 2.69 15.10
N GLY A 172 -22.79 1.95 14.18
CA GLY A 172 -22.11 1.06 13.24
C GLY A 172 -21.82 1.66 11.87
N ALA A 173 -22.09 2.97 11.65
CA ALA A 173 -21.94 3.61 10.35
C ALA A 173 -20.52 3.49 9.76
N ALA A 174 -19.48 3.40 10.60
CA ALA A 174 -18.09 3.15 10.15
C ALA A 174 -17.91 1.82 9.39
N ASN A 175 -18.83 0.86 9.59
CA ASN A 175 -18.83 -0.45 8.93
C ASN A 175 -19.75 -0.50 7.70
N TRP A 176 -20.40 0.62 7.35
CA TRP A 176 -21.23 0.73 6.15
C TRP A 176 -20.35 1.02 4.94
N ILE A 177 -20.65 0.41 3.79
CA ILE A 177 -19.81 0.47 2.60
C ILE A 177 -20.66 0.81 1.38
N ALA A 178 -20.29 1.87 0.67
CA ALA A 178 -20.82 2.22 -0.64
C ALA A 178 -19.82 1.83 -1.73
N LEU A 179 -20.11 0.79 -2.51
CA LEU A 179 -19.34 0.42 -3.69
C LEU A 179 -19.85 1.17 -4.92
N ASN A 180 -19.05 2.08 -5.44
CA ASN A 180 -19.30 2.84 -6.66
C ASN A 180 -18.54 2.19 -7.81
N ARG A 181 -19.25 1.55 -8.74
CA ARG A 181 -18.69 0.86 -9.90
C ARG A 181 -19.00 1.63 -11.18
N VAL A 182 -17.97 2.02 -11.92
CA VAL A 182 -18.13 2.68 -13.22
C VAL A 182 -18.06 1.65 -14.34
N LEU A 183 -19.13 1.58 -15.14
CA LEU A 183 -19.18 0.75 -16.35
C LEU A 183 -19.20 1.63 -17.59
N ASP A 184 -18.06 2.25 -17.87
CA ASP A 184 -17.88 3.16 -18.98
C ASP A 184 -16.98 2.53 -20.07
N PRO A 185 -17.51 2.22 -21.26
CA PRO A 185 -16.72 1.62 -22.33
C PRO A 185 -15.79 2.62 -23.04
N SER A 186 -15.90 3.92 -22.76
CA SER A 186 -15.17 4.96 -23.51
C SER A 186 -13.71 5.16 -23.09
N LEU A 187 -13.17 4.33 -22.19
CA LEU A 187 -11.79 4.42 -21.70
C LEU A 187 -11.42 5.80 -21.09
N VAL A 188 -12.40 6.55 -20.58
CA VAL A 188 -12.19 7.84 -19.90
C VAL A 188 -12.14 7.62 -18.39
N PRO A 189 -11.08 8.08 -17.69
CA PRO A 189 -10.97 7.95 -16.24
C PRO A 189 -12.01 8.81 -15.52
N SER A 190 -12.31 8.43 -14.27
CA SER A 190 -13.08 9.27 -13.37
C SER A 190 -12.30 10.53 -13.02
N GLN A 191 -12.91 11.70 -13.16
CA GLN A 191 -12.36 13.00 -12.78
C GLN A 191 -13.06 13.51 -11.52
N ILE A 192 -12.32 13.58 -10.41
CA ILE A 192 -12.81 14.05 -9.12
C ILE A 192 -12.20 15.44 -8.85
N LEU A 193 -13.01 16.49 -8.96
CA LEU A 193 -12.60 17.88 -8.72
C LEU A 193 -13.24 18.46 -7.45
N GLY A 194 -14.41 17.96 -7.06
CA GLY A 194 -15.18 18.43 -5.92
C GLY A 194 -14.96 17.65 -4.63
N THR A 195 -15.98 17.63 -3.79
CA THR A 195 -15.93 17.03 -2.45
C THR A 195 -16.62 15.67 -2.43
N ILE A 196 -16.07 14.71 -1.69
CA ILE A 196 -16.72 13.44 -1.34
C ILE A 196 -16.70 13.28 0.18
N ARG A 197 -17.87 13.03 0.79
CA ARG A 197 -18.00 12.82 2.25
C ARG A 197 -18.81 11.56 2.59
N SER A 198 -18.47 10.92 3.70
CA SER A 198 -19.26 9.83 4.30
C SER A 198 -18.91 9.61 5.78
N GLU A 199 -19.80 8.95 6.53
CA GLU A 199 -19.49 8.45 7.87
C GLU A 199 -18.58 7.21 7.82
N GLY A 200 -18.91 6.28 6.92
CA GLY A 200 -18.25 4.99 6.71
C GLY A 200 -17.47 4.93 5.41
N GLN A 201 -17.49 3.79 4.75
CA GLN A 201 -16.54 3.43 3.72
C GLN A 201 -17.09 3.72 2.32
N VAL A 202 -16.22 4.20 1.43
CA VAL A 202 -16.53 4.50 0.03
C VAL A 202 -15.50 3.82 -0.85
N TYR A 203 -15.97 2.92 -1.71
CA TYR A 203 -15.13 2.27 -2.72
C TYR A 203 -15.46 2.88 -4.08
N ILE A 204 -14.44 3.30 -4.82
CA ILE A 204 -14.56 3.86 -6.17
C ILE A 204 -13.77 2.95 -7.11
N ILE A 205 -14.47 2.32 -8.04
CA ILE A 205 -13.90 1.38 -8.99
C ILE A 205 -14.17 1.85 -10.40
N ASN A 206 -13.10 2.18 -11.14
CA ASN A 206 -13.20 2.54 -12.55
C ASN A 206 -12.01 1.97 -13.31
N LYS A 207 -12.27 0.96 -14.15
CA LYS A 207 -11.24 0.30 -14.97
C LYS A 207 -10.48 1.24 -15.89
N ASN A 208 -11.05 2.40 -16.24
CA ASN A 208 -10.42 3.40 -17.07
C ASN A 208 -9.43 4.29 -16.30
N GLY A 209 -9.38 4.16 -14.96
CA GLY A 209 -8.56 4.97 -14.08
C GLY A 209 -9.36 6.01 -13.28
N ILE A 210 -8.69 6.62 -12.30
CA ILE A 210 -9.27 7.62 -11.39
C ILE A 210 -8.25 8.74 -11.19
N ILE A 211 -8.69 9.99 -11.33
CA ILE A 211 -7.85 11.17 -11.11
C ILE A 211 -8.53 12.07 -10.08
N PHE A 212 -7.87 12.27 -8.95
CA PHE A 212 -8.21 13.27 -7.95
C PHE A 212 -7.47 14.57 -8.29
N GLY A 213 -8.21 15.58 -8.75
CA GLY A 213 -7.69 16.87 -9.15
C GLY A 213 -7.29 17.74 -7.96
N GLY A 214 -6.45 18.75 -8.20
CA GLY A 214 -5.90 19.59 -7.14
C GLY A 214 -6.90 20.35 -6.25
N SER A 215 -8.18 20.46 -6.65
CA SER A 215 -9.24 21.05 -5.83
C SER A 215 -10.04 20.02 -5.01
N SER A 216 -9.82 18.73 -5.25
CA SER A 216 -10.64 17.68 -4.66
C SER A 216 -10.39 17.51 -3.16
N GLN A 217 -11.46 17.18 -2.45
CA GLN A 217 -11.46 16.95 -1.01
C GLN A 217 -12.26 15.70 -0.71
N VAL A 218 -11.60 14.66 -0.23
CA VAL A 218 -12.24 13.42 0.18
C VAL A 218 -12.11 13.28 1.68
N ASP A 219 -13.23 13.11 2.38
CA ASP A 219 -13.29 12.91 3.82
C ASP A 219 -14.30 11.81 4.16
N VAL A 220 -13.79 10.58 4.34
CA VAL A 220 -14.60 9.36 4.46
C VAL A 220 -14.11 8.49 5.61
N GLY A 221 -14.88 7.51 6.07
CA GLY A 221 -14.41 6.51 7.04
C GLY A 221 -13.29 5.62 6.51
N THR A 222 -13.40 5.18 5.25
CA THR A 222 -12.34 4.46 4.53
C THR A 222 -12.52 4.70 3.03
N LEU A 223 -11.41 4.90 2.32
CA LEU A 223 -11.40 5.04 0.87
C LEU A 223 -10.71 3.83 0.23
N VAL A 224 -11.37 3.21 -0.74
CA VAL A 224 -10.71 2.36 -1.73
C VAL A 224 -10.87 3.02 -3.09
N ALA A 225 -9.79 3.39 -3.76
CA ALA A 225 -9.83 3.91 -5.13
C ALA A 225 -9.00 2.99 -6.02
N THR A 226 -9.65 2.34 -6.98
CA THR A 226 -9.00 1.30 -7.78
C THR A 226 -9.47 1.28 -9.23
N SER A 227 -8.55 0.94 -10.14
CA SER A 227 -8.90 0.55 -11.51
C SER A 227 -9.04 -0.96 -11.68
N LEU A 228 -8.66 -1.74 -10.67
CA LEU A 228 -8.77 -3.18 -10.67
C LEU A 228 -10.19 -3.61 -10.32
N ALA A 229 -10.67 -4.68 -10.97
CA ALA A 229 -12.00 -5.21 -10.73
C ALA A 229 -12.16 -5.70 -9.27
N LEU A 230 -13.36 -5.53 -8.70
CA LEU A 230 -13.79 -6.18 -7.47
C LEU A 230 -15.09 -6.90 -7.78
N SER A 231 -15.10 -8.23 -7.68
CA SER A 231 -16.32 -9.01 -7.88
C SER A 231 -17.32 -8.72 -6.76
N ASN A 232 -18.61 -8.83 -7.05
CA ASN A 232 -19.67 -8.74 -6.06
C ASN A 232 -19.53 -9.85 -5.02
N ALA A 233 -19.11 -11.06 -5.42
CA ALA A 233 -18.82 -12.14 -4.49
C ALA A 233 -17.76 -11.72 -3.45
N GLN A 234 -16.64 -11.14 -3.90
CA GLN A 234 -15.59 -10.64 -3.01
C GLN A 234 -16.05 -9.45 -2.16
N PHE A 235 -16.81 -8.51 -2.74
CA PHE A 235 -17.37 -7.38 -1.99
C PHE A 235 -18.32 -7.84 -0.87
N LEU A 236 -19.20 -8.80 -1.17
CA LEU A 236 -20.16 -9.35 -0.22
C LEU A 236 -19.46 -10.19 0.86
N ALA A 237 -18.41 -10.94 0.52
CA ALA A 237 -17.56 -11.62 1.49
C ALA A 237 -16.73 -10.65 2.36
N GLY A 238 -16.44 -9.46 1.83
CA GLY A 238 -15.56 -8.45 2.44
C GLY A 238 -14.12 -8.57 1.95
N ILE A 239 -13.43 -7.43 1.81
CA ILE A 239 -12.07 -7.38 1.23
C ILE A 239 -10.98 -8.01 2.13
N ASN A 240 -11.29 -8.25 3.40
CA ASN A 240 -10.41 -8.93 4.35
C ASN A 240 -10.60 -10.46 4.35
N THR A 241 -11.55 -10.97 3.57
CA THR A 241 -11.87 -12.40 3.46
C THR A 241 -11.22 -12.96 2.21
N SER A 242 -10.42 -14.00 2.34
CA SER A 242 -9.90 -14.71 1.17
C SER A 242 -10.93 -15.70 0.65
N ILE A 243 -11.28 -15.60 -0.64
CA ILE A 243 -12.09 -16.62 -1.32
C ILE A 243 -11.15 -17.67 -1.89
N VAL A 244 -11.38 -18.93 -1.53
CA VAL A 244 -10.50 -20.06 -1.88
C VAL A 244 -11.28 -21.03 -2.77
N LEU A 245 -10.70 -21.41 -3.91
CA LEU A 245 -11.17 -22.48 -4.77
C LEU A 245 -10.68 -23.84 -4.25
N THR A 246 -10.95 -24.91 -5.01
CA THR A 246 -10.34 -26.22 -4.74
C THR A 246 -8.81 -26.14 -4.80
N ASN A 247 -8.12 -27.04 -4.08
CA ASN A 247 -6.66 -27.17 -4.05
C ASN A 247 -5.90 -25.95 -3.49
N ASP A 248 -6.47 -25.28 -2.48
CA ASP A 248 -5.86 -24.13 -1.79
C ASP A 248 -5.50 -22.95 -2.71
N ILE A 249 -6.22 -22.81 -3.84
CA ILE A 249 -6.05 -21.70 -4.77
C ILE A 249 -6.86 -20.50 -4.27
N HIS A 250 -6.16 -19.47 -3.83
CA HIS A 250 -6.78 -18.21 -3.43
C HIS A 250 -7.09 -17.34 -4.65
N LEU A 251 -8.30 -16.80 -4.71
CA LEU A 251 -8.67 -15.78 -5.69
C LEU A 251 -8.07 -14.42 -5.31
N PRO A 252 -7.66 -13.60 -6.29
CA PRO A 252 -7.23 -12.24 -6.01
C PRO A 252 -8.42 -11.43 -5.45
N THR A 253 -8.16 -10.60 -4.44
CA THR A 253 -9.15 -9.70 -3.84
C THR A 253 -9.57 -8.61 -4.82
N PHE A 254 -8.62 -8.08 -5.60
CA PHE A 254 -8.89 -7.19 -6.73
C PHE A 254 -8.16 -7.67 -7.98
N GLY A 255 -8.72 -7.38 -9.15
CA GLY A 255 -8.19 -7.77 -10.45
C GLY A 255 -9.05 -8.80 -11.16
N GLU A 256 -8.91 -8.85 -12.47
CA GLU A 256 -9.60 -9.87 -13.29
C GLU A 256 -8.89 -11.20 -13.19
N TYR A 257 -9.64 -12.29 -13.25
CA TYR A 257 -9.14 -13.66 -13.24
C TYR A 257 -10.10 -14.60 -13.95
N ASN A 258 -9.62 -15.79 -14.34
CA ASN A 258 -10.47 -16.87 -14.82
C ASN A 258 -10.46 -18.02 -13.78
N PRO A 259 -11.61 -18.39 -13.21
CA PRO A 259 -11.66 -19.48 -12.24
C PRO A 259 -11.51 -20.87 -12.87
N ARG A 260 -11.48 -21.00 -14.21
CA ARG A 260 -11.22 -22.28 -14.89
C ARG A 260 -9.77 -22.70 -14.68
N LEU A 261 -9.59 -23.78 -13.93
CA LEU A 261 -8.28 -24.33 -13.57
C LEU A 261 -7.70 -25.17 -14.72
N ALA A 262 -6.37 -25.12 -14.88
CA ALA A 262 -5.66 -26.01 -15.78
C ALA A 262 -5.68 -27.46 -15.29
N ASN A 263 -5.48 -28.42 -16.19
CA ASN A 263 -5.21 -29.80 -15.81
C ASN A 263 -3.73 -29.92 -15.40
N SER A 264 -3.47 -30.08 -14.10
CA SER A 264 -2.10 -30.15 -13.56
C SER A 264 -1.37 -31.47 -13.88
N GLN A 265 -2.05 -32.48 -14.43
CA GLN A 265 -1.41 -33.70 -14.93
C GLN A 265 -0.79 -33.52 -16.33
N LYS A 266 -0.94 -32.34 -16.94
CA LYS A 266 -0.61 -32.05 -18.33
C LYS A 266 0.23 -30.79 -18.43
N PRO A 267 1.15 -30.67 -19.41
CA PRO A 267 1.93 -29.45 -19.58
C PRO A 267 1.03 -28.31 -20.08
N ALA A 268 1.47 -27.06 -19.90
CA ALA A 268 0.75 -25.88 -20.39
C ALA A 268 0.66 -25.78 -21.92
N THR A 269 1.42 -26.59 -22.66
CA THR A 269 1.41 -26.70 -24.12
C THR A 269 0.45 -27.77 -24.64
N ASP A 270 -0.16 -28.57 -23.77
CA ASP A 270 -1.09 -29.62 -24.21
C ASP A 270 -2.36 -28.99 -24.80
N PRO A 271 -2.79 -29.39 -26.02
CA PRO A 271 -3.95 -28.80 -26.68
C PRO A 271 -5.28 -29.07 -25.96
N SER A 272 -5.33 -30.01 -25.01
CA SER A 272 -6.53 -30.28 -24.21
C SER A 272 -6.68 -29.33 -23.02
N GLN A 273 -5.74 -28.41 -22.78
CA GLN A 273 -5.87 -27.43 -21.70
C GLN A 273 -7.06 -26.49 -21.96
N PRO A 274 -7.78 -26.04 -20.91
CA PRO A 274 -8.80 -25.03 -21.07
C PRO A 274 -8.19 -23.71 -21.55
N ALA A 275 -8.98 -22.84 -22.19
CA ALA A 275 -8.47 -21.56 -22.68
C ALA A 275 -7.74 -20.76 -21.57
N ARG A 276 -6.57 -20.22 -21.91
CA ARG A 276 -5.80 -19.32 -21.05
C ARG A 276 -6.61 -18.06 -20.78
N PHE A 277 -6.47 -17.51 -19.58
CA PHE A 277 -6.94 -16.17 -19.28
C PHE A 277 -6.09 -15.13 -20.00
N THR A 278 -6.75 -14.21 -20.69
CA THR A 278 -6.15 -13.01 -21.27
C THR A 278 -6.99 -11.83 -20.78
N PRO A 279 -6.40 -10.87 -20.04
CA PRO A 279 -7.12 -9.68 -19.60
C PRO A 279 -7.65 -8.87 -20.80
N ASP A 280 -8.80 -8.21 -20.63
CA ASP A 280 -9.45 -7.43 -21.70
C ASP A 280 -8.66 -6.16 -22.07
N GLY A 281 -7.66 -5.78 -21.27
CA GLY A 281 -6.78 -4.64 -21.49
C GLY A 281 -5.90 -4.35 -20.28
N VAL A 282 -5.13 -3.26 -20.35
CA VAL A 282 -4.42 -2.72 -19.18
C VAL A 282 -5.40 -1.80 -18.42
N PRO A 283 -5.67 -2.03 -17.13
CA PRO A 283 -6.45 -1.08 -16.32
C PRO A 283 -5.77 0.29 -16.25
N GLY A 284 -6.56 1.36 -16.16
CA GLY A 284 -6.06 2.73 -16.07
C GLY A 284 -5.36 3.05 -14.74
N ASP A 285 -4.75 4.22 -14.65
CA ASP A 285 -4.00 4.64 -13.47
C ASP A 285 -4.90 5.17 -12.34
N VAL A 286 -4.38 5.19 -11.11
CA VAL A 286 -4.93 6.01 -10.01
C VAL A 286 -3.96 7.14 -9.71
N THR A 287 -4.42 8.38 -9.92
CA THR A 287 -3.60 9.59 -9.78
C THR A 287 -4.22 10.57 -8.79
N ILE A 288 -3.41 11.08 -7.87
CA ILE A 288 -3.76 12.17 -6.95
C ILE A 288 -2.84 13.35 -7.29
N GLN A 289 -3.42 14.43 -7.81
CA GLN A 289 -2.66 15.62 -8.21
C GLN A 289 -2.30 16.50 -7.02
N ALA A 290 -1.28 17.34 -7.17
CA ALA A 290 -0.92 18.33 -6.15
C ALA A 290 -2.11 19.24 -5.81
N GLY A 291 -2.29 19.50 -4.52
CA GLY A 291 -3.43 20.23 -3.96
C GLY A 291 -4.61 19.34 -3.54
N ALA A 292 -4.75 18.14 -4.12
CA ALA A 292 -5.80 17.20 -3.76
C ALA A 292 -5.61 16.71 -2.32
N GLN A 293 -6.72 16.52 -1.60
CA GLN A 293 -6.70 16.06 -0.21
C GLN A 293 -7.58 14.84 -0.04
N ILE A 294 -7.00 13.78 0.50
CA ILE A 294 -7.69 12.57 0.93
C ILE A 294 -7.47 12.39 2.42
N SER A 295 -8.56 12.38 3.17
CA SER A 295 -8.61 12.11 4.59
C SER A 295 -9.50 10.90 4.83
N ALA A 296 -9.01 9.95 5.62
CA ALA A 296 -9.88 8.93 6.21
C ALA A 296 -10.00 9.15 7.73
N LYS A 297 -11.15 8.80 8.30
CA LYS A 297 -11.38 8.92 9.76
C LYS A 297 -10.39 8.05 10.54
N THR A 298 -10.21 8.38 11.82
CA THR A 298 -9.31 7.67 12.74
C THR A 298 -9.58 6.16 12.73
N GLY A 299 -8.53 5.33 12.58
CA GLY A 299 -8.64 3.88 12.48
C GLY A 299 -9.10 3.35 11.11
N GLY A 300 -9.45 4.26 10.18
CA GLY A 300 -9.84 3.94 8.81
C GLY A 300 -8.68 3.55 7.91
N LYS A 301 -8.96 3.44 6.61
CA LYS A 301 -7.94 3.12 5.60
C LYS A 301 -8.05 4.00 4.35
N ALA A 302 -6.93 4.20 3.67
CA ALA A 302 -6.90 4.71 2.30
C ALA A 302 -6.11 3.72 1.43
N MET A 303 -6.79 3.04 0.50
CA MET A 303 -6.21 2.01 -0.36
C MET A 303 -6.29 2.43 -1.83
N LEU A 304 -5.14 2.49 -2.50
CA LEU A 304 -5.03 2.85 -3.91
C LEU A 304 -4.43 1.69 -4.69
N PHE A 305 -5.18 1.16 -5.66
CA PHE A 305 -4.76 -0.02 -6.45
C PHE A 305 -4.94 0.23 -7.95
N ALA A 306 -3.87 0.05 -8.71
CA ALA A 306 -3.86 0.17 -10.17
C ALA A 306 -2.54 -0.39 -10.70
N PRO A 307 -2.36 -0.56 -12.01
CA PRO A 307 -1.02 -0.84 -12.54
C PRO A 307 -0.05 0.31 -12.26
N ILE A 308 -0.52 1.56 -12.24
CA ILE A 308 0.28 2.72 -11.84
C ILE A 308 -0.52 3.55 -10.82
N VAL A 309 0.11 3.80 -9.66
CA VAL A 309 -0.43 4.65 -8.60
C VAL A 309 0.50 5.85 -8.42
N SER A 310 -0.04 7.06 -8.51
CA SER A 310 0.74 8.30 -8.35
C SER A 310 0.10 9.23 -7.33
N ASN A 311 0.86 9.62 -6.31
CA ASN A 311 0.45 10.62 -5.34
C ASN A 311 1.37 11.85 -5.40
N ALA A 312 0.80 12.98 -5.80
CA ALA A 312 1.39 14.31 -5.66
C ALA A 312 0.59 15.20 -4.67
N GLY A 313 -0.54 14.73 -4.16
CA GLY A 313 -1.40 15.45 -3.21
C GLY A 313 -1.08 15.12 -1.75
N GLN A 314 -2.11 15.16 -0.89
CA GLN A 314 -2.03 14.81 0.52
C GLN A 314 -2.95 13.64 0.86
N ILE A 315 -2.43 12.63 1.56
CA ILE A 315 -3.20 11.52 2.12
C ILE A 315 -2.96 11.49 3.63
N SER A 316 -4.02 11.55 4.43
CA SER A 316 -3.94 11.52 5.90
C SER A 316 -4.91 10.50 6.49
N VAL A 317 -4.40 9.58 7.31
CA VAL A 317 -5.20 8.53 7.96
C VAL A 317 -4.69 8.27 9.39
N PRO A 318 -5.14 9.05 10.39
CA PRO A 318 -4.73 8.87 11.79
C PRO A 318 -5.13 7.51 12.35
N ASP A 319 -4.27 6.89 13.16
CA ASP A 319 -4.43 5.57 13.79
C ASP A 319 -4.86 4.44 12.83
N GLY A 320 -4.67 4.62 11.52
CA GLY A 320 -5.18 3.75 10.48
C GLY A 320 -4.11 3.28 9.52
N GLN A 321 -4.48 3.02 8.27
CA GLN A 321 -3.55 2.48 7.28
C GLN A 321 -3.69 3.10 5.90
N ILE A 322 -2.55 3.39 5.27
CA ILE A 322 -2.47 3.80 3.87
C ILE A 322 -1.79 2.68 3.08
N ILE A 323 -2.41 2.24 1.98
CA ILE A 323 -1.84 1.24 1.07
C ILE A 323 -1.83 1.80 -0.35
N MET A 324 -0.67 1.82 -0.99
CA MET A 324 -0.52 2.12 -2.41
C MET A 324 0.11 0.92 -3.09
N ALA A 325 -0.65 0.17 -3.89
CA ALA A 325 -0.16 -1.06 -4.51
C ALA A 325 -0.31 -1.05 -6.03
N ALA A 326 0.80 -1.34 -6.71
CA ALA A 326 0.89 -1.35 -8.17
C ALA A 326 0.92 -2.77 -8.74
N GLY A 327 -0.13 -3.15 -9.45
CA GLY A 327 -0.28 -4.45 -10.12
C GLY A 327 -1.62 -4.56 -10.84
N GLU A 328 -1.86 -5.69 -11.51
CA GLU A 328 -3.16 -5.97 -12.15
C GLU A 328 -4.06 -6.90 -11.31
N GLN A 329 -3.46 -7.63 -10.36
CA GLN A 329 -4.14 -8.37 -9.32
C GLN A 329 -3.57 -8.02 -7.95
N VAL A 330 -4.43 -7.97 -6.94
CA VAL A 330 -4.08 -7.66 -5.55
C VAL A 330 -4.66 -8.73 -4.63
N TYR A 331 -3.83 -9.25 -3.74
CA TYR A 331 -4.23 -10.09 -2.62
C TYR A 331 -4.10 -9.30 -1.32
N LEU A 332 -5.13 -9.34 -0.49
CA LEU A 332 -5.13 -8.75 0.84
C LEU A 332 -5.18 -9.84 1.92
N ARG A 333 -4.44 -9.61 3.00
CA ARG A 333 -4.45 -10.48 4.19
C ARG A 333 -4.55 -9.65 5.45
N THR A 334 -5.50 -9.95 6.33
CA THR A 334 -5.43 -9.44 7.70
C THR A 334 -4.32 -10.16 8.46
N ASN A 335 -3.35 -9.42 8.98
CA ASN A 335 -2.25 -10.02 9.72
C ASN A 335 -2.73 -10.42 11.13
N PRO A 336 -2.67 -11.71 11.52
CA PRO A 336 -3.15 -12.14 12.84
C PRO A 336 -2.27 -11.61 13.99
N ASN A 337 -1.02 -11.25 13.71
CA ASN A 337 -0.05 -10.75 14.70
C ASN A 337 -0.01 -9.22 14.79
N ASP A 338 -0.62 -8.52 13.82
CA ASP A 338 -0.80 -7.08 13.79
C ASP A 338 -2.29 -6.76 13.73
N VAL A 339 -2.87 -6.45 14.89
CA VAL A 339 -4.30 -6.14 15.05
C VAL A 339 -4.71 -4.91 14.22
N ARG A 340 -3.75 -4.16 13.65
CA ARG A 340 -3.95 -2.89 12.96
C ARG A 340 -3.40 -2.86 11.52
N GLY A 341 -3.51 -3.96 10.77
CA GLY A 341 -2.96 -4.01 9.42
C GLY A 341 -3.64 -4.97 8.46
N VAL A 342 -3.66 -4.57 7.19
CA VAL A 342 -3.88 -5.46 6.04
C VAL A 342 -2.57 -5.52 5.26
N ASP A 343 -1.98 -6.70 5.12
CA ASP A 343 -0.85 -6.93 4.23
C ASP A 343 -1.33 -7.03 2.79
N VAL A 344 -0.45 -6.69 1.86
CA VAL A 344 -0.76 -6.67 0.43
C VAL A 344 0.27 -7.45 -0.37
N ALA A 345 -0.19 -8.11 -1.44
CA ALA A 345 0.64 -8.61 -2.51
C ALA A 345 0.04 -8.23 -3.85
N VAL A 346 0.90 -7.99 -4.83
CA VAL A 346 0.50 -7.65 -6.21
C VAL A 346 1.02 -8.70 -7.17
N THR A 347 0.32 -8.93 -8.27
CA THR A 347 0.82 -9.78 -9.35
C THR A 347 0.27 -9.35 -10.70
N ALA A 348 0.97 -9.77 -11.75
CA ALA A 348 0.38 -9.85 -13.08
C ALA A 348 -0.69 -10.94 -13.13
N PRO A 349 -1.69 -10.82 -14.04
CA PRO A 349 -2.75 -11.79 -14.11
C PRO A 349 -2.22 -13.15 -14.52
N MET A 350 -2.61 -14.19 -13.80
CA MET A 350 -2.18 -15.54 -14.09
C MET A 350 -2.93 -16.09 -15.32
N PRO A 351 -2.25 -16.58 -16.37
CA PRO A 351 -2.91 -17.23 -17.51
C PRO A 351 -3.78 -18.42 -17.08
N TRP A 352 -3.32 -19.16 -16.07
CA TRP A 352 -4.14 -20.05 -15.27
C TRP A 352 -3.73 -19.88 -13.81
N LEU A 353 -4.71 -19.90 -12.91
CA LEU A 353 -4.42 -19.87 -11.47
C LEU A 353 -3.61 -21.10 -11.05
N PHE A 354 -2.67 -20.90 -10.14
CA PHE A 354 -1.88 -21.97 -9.52
C PHE A 354 -1.76 -21.73 -8.00
N ASN A 355 -1.53 -22.79 -7.23
CA ASN A 355 -1.41 -22.72 -5.78
C ASN A 355 0.05 -22.60 -5.32
N TYR A 356 0.25 -22.59 -4.00
CA TYR A 356 1.56 -22.56 -3.36
C TYR A 356 2.45 -23.74 -3.76
N ASN A 357 1.92 -24.96 -3.81
CA ASN A 357 2.71 -26.15 -4.14
C ASN A 357 3.25 -26.08 -5.57
N HIS A 358 2.42 -25.66 -6.53
CA HIS A 358 2.85 -25.43 -7.92
C HIS A 358 3.98 -24.40 -8.00
N LEU A 359 3.85 -23.27 -7.28
CA LEU A 359 4.90 -22.25 -7.24
C LEU A 359 6.19 -22.83 -6.63
N MET A 360 6.11 -23.53 -5.51
CA MET A 360 7.29 -24.10 -4.85
C MET A 360 7.98 -25.16 -5.70
N GLY A 361 7.22 -26.02 -6.38
CA GLY A 361 7.77 -26.92 -7.40
C GLY A 361 8.50 -26.17 -8.51
N ALA A 362 7.95 -25.04 -8.96
CA ALA A 362 8.53 -24.20 -10.00
C ALA A 362 9.81 -23.46 -9.56
N ILE A 363 9.83 -22.85 -8.37
CA ILE A 363 10.94 -21.96 -7.95
C ILE A 363 11.98 -22.66 -7.07
N ALA A 364 11.59 -23.66 -6.28
CA ALA A 364 12.49 -24.37 -5.37
C ALA A 364 13.02 -25.69 -5.96
N GLY A 365 12.37 -26.22 -7.00
CA GLY A 365 12.78 -27.47 -7.65
C GLY A 365 12.70 -28.69 -6.73
N TRP A 366 11.81 -28.64 -5.72
CA TRP A 366 11.64 -29.71 -4.75
C TRP A 366 10.74 -30.80 -5.33
N ASP A 367 11.28 -31.99 -5.60
CA ASP A 367 10.52 -33.15 -6.12
C ASP A 367 9.25 -33.46 -5.29
N LEU A 368 9.27 -33.16 -3.99
CA LEU A 368 8.13 -33.31 -3.07
C LEU A 368 6.89 -32.48 -3.46
N PHE A 369 7.06 -31.38 -4.19
CA PHE A 369 5.99 -30.49 -4.65
C PHE A 369 5.87 -30.46 -6.17
N THR A 370 6.64 -31.31 -6.85
CA THR A 370 6.73 -31.26 -8.30
C THR A 370 5.59 -32.08 -8.90
N GLU A 371 4.43 -31.44 -9.10
CA GLU A 371 3.39 -31.93 -10.00
C GLU A 371 3.91 -31.87 -11.44
N LYS A 372 4.83 -32.78 -11.81
CA LYS A 372 5.28 -32.89 -13.20
C LYS A 372 4.12 -33.42 -14.04
N PRO A 373 3.83 -32.82 -15.20
CA PRO A 373 4.61 -31.81 -15.94
C PRO A 373 4.19 -30.34 -15.70
N TRP A 374 3.19 -30.07 -14.86
CA TRP A 374 2.64 -28.73 -14.65
C TRP A 374 3.58 -27.77 -13.92
N GLY A 375 4.27 -28.21 -12.86
CA GLY A 375 5.24 -27.37 -12.13
C GLY A 375 6.35 -26.82 -13.04
N GLU A 376 6.80 -27.62 -14.01
CA GLU A 376 7.78 -27.20 -15.03
C GLU A 376 7.16 -26.15 -15.97
N SER A 377 5.89 -26.33 -16.35
CA SER A 377 5.16 -25.33 -17.14
C SER A 377 4.98 -24.01 -16.41
N VAL A 378 4.72 -24.03 -15.10
CA VAL A 378 4.65 -22.81 -14.27
C VAL A 378 6.00 -22.09 -14.32
N ARG A 379 7.11 -22.81 -14.12
CA ARG A 379 8.47 -22.26 -14.13
C ARG A 379 8.87 -21.69 -15.49
N ASP A 380 8.68 -22.46 -16.55
CA ASP A 380 9.31 -22.21 -17.85
C ASP A 380 8.43 -21.40 -18.80
N ILE A 381 7.13 -21.30 -18.52
CA ILE A 381 6.15 -20.62 -19.39
C ILE A 381 5.41 -19.52 -18.61
N LEU A 382 4.64 -19.88 -17.58
CA LEU A 382 3.71 -18.94 -16.94
C LEU A 382 4.45 -17.82 -16.19
N LEU A 383 5.46 -18.16 -15.37
CA LEU A 383 6.21 -17.16 -14.62
C LEU A 383 6.94 -16.15 -15.53
N PRO A 384 7.67 -16.58 -16.59
CA PRO A 384 8.24 -15.67 -17.58
C PRO A 384 7.21 -14.77 -18.26
N GLU A 385 6.05 -15.31 -18.68
CA GLU A 385 4.95 -14.53 -19.26
C GLU A 385 4.46 -13.45 -18.29
N MET A 386 4.26 -13.81 -17.01
CA MET A 386 3.84 -12.89 -15.96
C MET A 386 4.87 -11.79 -15.69
N TYR A 387 6.17 -12.11 -15.69
CA TYR A 387 7.22 -11.11 -15.51
C TYR A 387 7.30 -10.15 -16.71
N ALA A 388 7.20 -10.69 -17.92
CA ALA A 388 7.15 -9.89 -19.13
C ALA A 388 5.94 -8.96 -19.14
N ARG A 389 4.77 -9.45 -18.70
CA ARG A 389 3.56 -8.62 -18.54
C ARG A 389 3.80 -7.50 -17.54
N ALA A 390 4.26 -7.80 -16.32
CA ALA A 390 4.53 -6.80 -15.29
C ALA A 390 5.54 -5.73 -15.76
N ALA A 391 6.55 -6.14 -16.52
CA ALA A 391 7.53 -5.23 -17.11
C ALA A 391 6.94 -4.36 -18.23
N SER A 392 6.13 -4.94 -19.13
CA SER A 392 5.52 -4.21 -20.25
C SER A 392 4.49 -3.18 -19.80
N VAL A 393 3.74 -3.48 -18.73
CA VAL A 393 2.77 -2.55 -18.15
C VAL A 393 3.45 -1.51 -17.27
N GLY A 394 4.56 -1.87 -16.63
CA GLY A 394 5.35 -0.97 -15.81
C GLY A 394 4.73 -0.71 -14.44
N TYR A 395 4.48 -1.76 -13.66
CA TYR A 395 3.87 -1.65 -12.33
C TYR A 395 4.63 -0.69 -11.42
N LYS A 396 4.05 0.47 -11.13
CA LYS A 396 4.78 1.57 -10.50
C LYS A 396 3.96 2.32 -9.47
N VAL A 397 4.57 2.60 -8.31
CA VAL A 397 4.08 3.58 -7.35
C VAL A 397 5.01 4.78 -7.30
N VAL A 398 4.45 5.98 -7.45
CA VAL A 398 5.18 7.25 -7.30
C VAL A 398 4.54 8.07 -6.20
N ASN A 399 5.34 8.51 -5.23
CA ASN A 399 4.92 9.49 -4.24
C ASN A 399 5.84 10.72 -4.29
N THR A 400 5.33 11.83 -4.80
CA THR A 400 5.93 13.16 -4.71
C THR A 400 5.14 14.10 -3.79
N GLY A 401 4.02 13.60 -3.23
CA GLY A 401 3.14 14.31 -2.30
C GLY A 401 3.48 14.06 -0.83
N VAL A 402 2.47 14.21 0.02
CA VAL A 402 2.53 13.91 1.45
C VAL A 402 1.63 12.72 1.77
N VAL A 403 2.16 11.75 2.49
CA VAL A 403 1.44 10.58 3.01
C VAL A 403 1.68 10.51 4.51
N GLN A 404 0.62 10.58 5.30
CA GLN A 404 0.72 10.64 6.76
C GLN A 404 -0.26 9.69 7.44
N SER A 405 0.25 8.85 8.34
CA SER A 405 -0.56 7.99 9.20
C SER A 405 -0.01 8.02 10.62
N ASP A 406 -0.43 9.02 11.40
CA ASP A 406 -0.02 9.17 12.80
C ASP A 406 -0.48 7.94 13.59
N ARG A 407 0.42 7.27 14.32
CA ARG A 407 0.10 6.04 15.08
C ARG A 407 -0.49 4.92 14.21
N GLY A 408 -0.13 4.91 12.93
CA GLY A 408 -0.63 3.97 11.94
C GLY A 408 0.44 3.50 10.97
N ASN A 409 -0.01 2.91 9.86
CA ASN A 409 0.83 2.12 8.96
C ASN A 409 0.76 2.66 7.52
N ILE A 410 1.90 2.74 6.84
CA ILE A 410 2.00 3.07 5.41
C ILE A 410 2.65 1.88 4.69
N THR A 411 1.96 1.30 3.71
CA THR A 411 2.48 0.19 2.90
C THR A 411 2.47 0.60 1.43
N VAL A 412 3.61 0.43 0.77
CA VAL A 412 3.77 0.63 -0.66
C VAL A 412 4.28 -0.66 -1.29
N MET A 413 3.61 -1.11 -2.34
CA MET A 413 3.92 -2.38 -3.01
C MET A 413 3.91 -2.18 -4.52
N GLY A 414 4.88 -2.71 -5.25
CA GLY A 414 4.92 -2.61 -6.71
C GLY A 414 6.26 -3.03 -7.30
N ARG A 415 6.34 -3.17 -8.62
CA ARG A 415 7.63 -3.47 -9.27
C ARG A 415 8.61 -2.32 -9.14
N GLU A 416 8.17 -1.09 -9.39
CA GLU A 416 8.97 0.11 -9.24
C GLU A 416 8.35 1.03 -8.19
N ILE A 417 9.13 1.45 -7.21
CA ILE A 417 8.69 2.39 -6.18
C ILE A 417 9.57 3.63 -6.22
N PHE A 418 8.97 4.80 -6.44
CA PHE A 418 9.63 6.10 -6.37
C PHE A 418 9.06 6.90 -5.20
N GLN A 419 9.84 7.01 -4.13
CA GLN A 419 9.51 7.82 -2.97
C GLN A 419 10.32 9.13 -3.08
N GLY A 420 9.68 10.21 -3.52
CA GLY A 420 10.31 11.53 -3.68
C GLY A 420 9.70 12.64 -2.84
N GLY A 421 8.55 12.40 -2.22
CA GLY A 421 7.88 13.35 -1.32
C GLY A 421 8.14 13.04 0.15
N VAL A 422 7.06 13.10 0.93
CA VAL A 422 7.08 12.88 2.37
C VAL A 422 6.19 11.68 2.73
N MET A 423 6.71 10.78 3.54
CA MET A 423 5.97 9.72 4.22
C MET A 423 6.25 9.80 5.73
N LEU A 424 5.20 10.00 6.51
CA LEU A 424 5.28 10.12 7.96
C LEU A 424 4.35 9.13 8.65
N ALA A 425 4.89 8.40 9.62
CA ALA A 425 4.09 7.74 10.65
C ALA A 425 4.57 8.16 12.03
N ALA A 426 3.77 7.88 13.05
CA ALA A 426 4.16 8.12 14.43
C ALA A 426 4.04 6.84 15.26
N THR A 427 4.88 6.71 16.29
CA THR A 427 4.81 5.62 17.27
C THR A 427 4.41 6.18 18.62
N ALA A 428 3.41 5.55 19.23
CA ALA A 428 2.90 5.89 20.56
C ALA A 428 2.89 4.65 21.46
N LEU A 429 2.67 4.83 22.75
CA LEU A 429 2.49 3.73 23.70
C LEU A 429 1.18 2.99 23.43
N ASN A 430 1.03 1.82 24.06
CA ASN A 430 -0.18 0.99 24.03
C ASN A 430 -0.47 0.33 22.67
N ASN A 431 0.55 -0.30 22.07
CA ASN A 431 0.44 -1.03 20.79
C ASN A 431 -0.07 -0.13 19.65
N ARG A 432 0.50 1.08 19.61
CA ARG A 432 0.30 2.09 18.57
C ARG A 432 1.64 2.33 17.85
N GLU A 433 2.28 1.24 17.46
CA GLU A 433 3.50 1.29 16.66
C GLU A 433 3.21 1.86 15.27
N GLY A 434 4.06 2.80 14.85
CA GLY A 434 4.05 3.29 13.48
C GLY A 434 4.94 2.44 12.59
N SER A 435 4.52 2.19 11.36
CA SER A 435 5.38 1.54 10.38
C SER A 435 5.26 2.10 8.97
N ILE A 436 6.38 2.08 8.25
CA ILE A 436 6.42 2.37 6.82
C ILE A 436 7.12 1.21 6.11
N ARG A 437 6.44 0.58 5.17
CA ARG A 437 6.96 -0.53 4.35
C ARG A 437 6.96 -0.14 2.88
N LEU A 438 8.12 -0.18 2.25
CA LEU A 438 8.30 -0.01 0.81
C LEU A 438 8.81 -1.33 0.23
N ASP A 439 7.89 -2.13 -0.28
CA ASP A 439 8.11 -3.50 -0.70
C ASP A 439 8.10 -3.59 -2.23
N ALA A 440 9.27 -3.52 -2.86
CA ALA A 440 9.39 -3.60 -4.32
C ALA A 440 9.30 -5.05 -4.80
N TYR A 441 8.08 -5.56 -4.95
CA TYR A 441 7.77 -6.85 -5.58
C TYR A 441 6.76 -6.69 -6.70
N SER A 442 6.98 -7.37 -7.82
CA SER A 442 6.06 -7.37 -8.96
C SER A 442 5.08 -8.54 -8.96
N ASN A 443 5.41 -9.61 -8.23
CA ASN A 443 4.61 -10.84 -8.20
C ASN A 443 4.62 -11.48 -6.82
N GLY A 444 3.42 -11.66 -6.28
CA GLY A 444 3.12 -12.36 -5.05
C GLY A 444 1.70 -12.94 -5.07
N MET A 445 1.38 -13.80 -4.11
CA MET A 445 0.05 -14.41 -3.98
C MET A 445 -0.25 -14.73 -2.51
N MET A 446 -1.53 -14.94 -2.22
CA MET A 446 -1.93 -15.64 -1.01
C MET A 446 -1.64 -17.13 -1.17
N ALA A 447 -0.82 -17.66 -0.27
CA ALA A 447 -0.42 -19.05 -0.20
C ALA A 447 -0.98 -19.70 1.06
N SER A 448 -1.59 -20.87 0.90
CA SER A 448 -1.85 -21.81 1.98
C SER A 448 -1.56 -23.22 1.49
N SER A 449 -1.40 -24.14 2.43
CA SER A 449 -1.39 -25.57 2.18
C SER A 449 -1.89 -26.28 3.43
N GLY A 450 -2.16 -27.58 3.37
CA GLY A 450 -2.52 -28.37 4.57
C GLY A 450 -1.52 -28.29 5.75
N SER A 451 -0.31 -27.77 5.53
CA SER A 451 0.73 -27.55 6.57
C SER A 451 1.11 -26.08 6.79
N LEU A 452 0.50 -25.15 6.02
CA LEU A 452 0.87 -23.74 5.98
C LEU A 452 -0.36 -22.87 6.21
N ASP A 453 -0.35 -22.10 7.29
CA ASP A 453 -1.34 -21.06 7.51
C ASP A 453 -1.30 -20.03 6.37
N ALA A 454 -2.46 -19.49 6.02
CA ALA A 454 -2.59 -18.56 4.91
C ALA A 454 -1.66 -17.34 5.08
N GLN A 455 -0.75 -17.16 4.12
CA GLN A 455 0.21 -16.08 4.13
C GLN A 455 0.52 -15.53 2.75
N LEU A 456 0.98 -14.29 2.70
CA LEU A 456 1.46 -13.71 1.47
C LEU A 456 2.88 -14.20 1.18
N VAL A 457 3.11 -14.62 -0.06
CA VAL A 457 4.44 -14.99 -0.57
C VAL A 457 4.78 -14.16 -1.79
N TYR A 458 6.05 -13.82 -1.94
CA TYR A 458 6.56 -12.95 -2.99
C TYR A 458 7.74 -13.64 -3.68
N TRP A 459 7.79 -13.62 -5.01
CA TRP A 459 8.81 -14.37 -5.75
C TRP A 459 9.49 -13.59 -6.88
N LYS A 460 9.09 -12.34 -7.13
CA LYS A 460 9.78 -11.47 -8.07
C LYS A 460 9.96 -10.08 -7.48
N THR A 461 11.22 -9.73 -7.19
CA THR A 461 11.61 -8.41 -6.72
C THR A 461 11.71 -7.41 -7.87
N GLY A 462 11.52 -6.14 -7.54
CA GLY A 462 11.72 -4.99 -8.43
C GLY A 462 12.53 -3.90 -7.72
N ASP A 463 12.48 -2.66 -8.21
CA ASP A 463 13.41 -1.61 -7.79
C ASP A 463 12.74 -0.53 -6.93
N LEU A 464 13.47 -0.05 -5.92
CA LEU A 464 13.05 0.99 -5.00
C LEU A 464 14.01 2.18 -5.10
N HIS A 465 13.46 3.37 -5.30
CA HIS A 465 14.19 4.63 -5.37
C HIS A 465 13.67 5.60 -4.31
N LEU A 466 14.54 6.04 -3.41
CA LEU A 466 14.32 7.20 -2.57
C LEU A 466 14.93 8.41 -3.28
N SER A 467 14.11 9.29 -3.85
CA SER A 467 14.58 10.42 -4.64
C SER A 467 15.32 11.46 -3.77
N PRO A 468 16.15 12.32 -4.37
CA PRO A 468 16.87 13.34 -3.62
C PRO A 468 15.96 14.22 -2.76
N GLY A 469 16.36 14.45 -1.51
CA GLY A 469 15.63 15.30 -0.55
C GLY A 469 14.33 14.71 0.01
N SER A 470 14.00 13.46 -0.32
CA SER A 470 12.79 12.81 0.17
C SER A 470 12.83 12.55 1.68
N VAL A 471 11.65 12.36 2.29
CA VAL A 471 11.53 12.06 3.72
C VAL A 471 10.68 10.80 3.94
N THR A 472 11.25 9.83 4.65
CA THR A 472 10.56 8.64 5.15
C THR A 472 10.84 8.54 6.65
N ALA A 473 9.89 8.90 7.49
CA ALA A 473 10.13 8.95 8.94
C ALA A 473 9.01 8.33 9.77
N VAL A 474 9.41 7.60 10.80
CA VAL A 474 8.53 7.14 11.87
C VAL A 474 9.01 7.78 13.16
N LEU A 475 8.27 8.76 13.65
CA LEU A 475 8.68 9.58 14.80
C LEU A 475 7.94 9.17 16.07
N PRO A 476 8.53 9.29 17.27
CA PRO A 476 7.77 9.22 18.50
C PRO A 476 6.67 10.31 18.51
N ASP A 477 5.45 9.94 18.91
CA ASP A 477 4.39 10.91 19.14
C ASP A 477 4.68 11.68 20.43
N ALA A 478 5.26 12.88 20.29
CA ALA A 478 5.60 13.73 21.42
C ALA A 478 4.37 14.27 22.17
N THR A 479 3.16 14.09 21.62
CA THR A 479 1.91 14.49 22.27
C THR A 479 1.26 13.35 23.04
N ASP A 480 1.77 12.13 22.95
CA ASP A 480 1.25 10.99 23.69
C ASP A 480 1.65 11.06 25.17
N THR A 481 0.68 11.39 26.01
CA THR A 481 0.83 11.42 27.47
C THR A 481 0.32 10.14 28.14
N SER A 482 0.03 9.09 27.37
CA SER A 482 -0.45 7.83 27.96
C SER A 482 0.65 7.17 28.80
N GLU A 483 0.24 6.45 29.84
CA GLU A 483 1.15 5.74 30.72
C GLU A 483 1.05 4.23 30.44
N ILE A 484 2.15 3.53 30.69
CA ILE A 484 2.21 2.08 30.74
C ILE A 484 2.91 1.66 32.03
N GLU A 485 2.41 0.60 32.66
CA GLU A 485 3.14 -0.07 33.73
C GLU A 485 4.51 -0.53 33.20
N GLU A 486 5.57 -0.32 33.97
CA GLU A 486 6.94 -0.64 33.54
C GLU A 486 7.09 -2.13 33.20
N THR A 487 6.40 -2.99 33.94
CA THR A 487 6.34 -4.44 33.70
C THR A 487 5.65 -4.82 32.39
N ALA A 488 4.82 -3.93 31.84
CA ALA A 488 4.11 -4.12 30.57
C ALA A 488 4.85 -3.50 29.37
N LYS A 489 6.04 -2.91 29.58
CA LYS A 489 6.82 -2.27 28.52
C LYS A 489 7.10 -3.19 27.33
N ALA A 490 7.50 -4.43 27.59
CA ALA A 490 7.82 -5.40 26.53
C ALA A 490 6.62 -5.79 25.65
N THR A 491 5.38 -5.64 26.16
CA THR A 491 4.16 -6.07 25.46
C THR A 491 3.27 -4.92 25.00
N ARG A 492 3.49 -3.70 25.51
CA ARG A 492 2.68 -2.50 25.20
C ARG A 492 3.45 -1.39 24.49
N TYR A 493 4.78 -1.52 24.40
CA TYR A 493 5.61 -0.65 23.58
C TYR A 493 6.35 -1.49 22.54
N LYS A 494 6.03 -1.24 21.28
CA LYS A 494 6.83 -1.70 20.14
C LYS A 494 7.42 -0.46 19.46
N PRO A 495 8.73 -0.45 19.20
CA PRO A 495 9.35 0.69 18.54
C PRO A 495 8.89 0.77 17.08
N GLY A 496 8.97 1.97 16.51
CA GLY A 496 8.65 2.20 15.11
C GLY A 496 9.57 1.43 14.16
N ARG A 497 9.12 1.22 12.92
CA ARG A 497 9.94 0.54 11.90
C ARG A 497 9.79 1.14 10.51
N VAL A 498 10.90 1.13 9.76
CA VAL A 498 10.92 1.34 8.32
C VAL A 498 11.52 0.11 7.66
N GLU A 499 10.81 -0.48 6.71
CA GLU A 499 11.27 -1.66 5.96
C GLU A 499 11.33 -1.33 4.47
N LEU A 500 12.51 -1.51 3.88
CA LEU A 500 12.78 -1.30 2.48
C LEU A 500 13.21 -2.65 1.88
N ARG A 501 12.48 -3.10 0.87
CA ARG A 501 12.75 -4.36 0.15
C ARG A 501 12.77 -4.09 -1.35
N GLY A 502 13.73 -4.70 -2.05
CA GLY A 502 13.81 -4.63 -3.51
C GLY A 502 14.99 -5.44 -4.03
N ASN A 503 15.10 -5.53 -5.35
CA ASN A 503 16.28 -6.00 -6.06
C ASN A 503 17.39 -4.95 -6.00
N LEU A 504 17.08 -3.74 -6.49
CA LEU A 504 17.88 -2.54 -6.31
C LEU A 504 17.20 -1.60 -5.31
N ILE A 505 17.98 -1.02 -4.40
CA ILE A 505 17.54 0.07 -3.53
C ILE A 505 18.50 1.24 -3.75
N ASP A 506 18.01 2.26 -4.45
CA ASP A 506 18.73 3.49 -4.73
C ASP A 506 18.32 4.58 -3.74
N ILE A 507 19.29 5.15 -3.04
CA ILE A 507 19.07 6.20 -2.04
C ILE A 507 19.74 7.48 -2.53
N GLY A 508 18.91 8.40 -3.04
CA GLY A 508 19.33 9.67 -3.60
C GLY A 508 19.95 10.61 -2.56
N ALA A 509 20.67 11.61 -3.07
CA ALA A 509 21.33 12.61 -2.24
C ALA A 509 20.32 13.30 -1.29
N GLN A 510 20.67 13.38 -0.02
CA GLN A 510 19.84 14.01 1.02
C GLN A 510 18.45 13.39 1.24
N ALA A 511 18.18 12.18 0.73
CA ALA A 511 17.03 11.40 1.18
C ALA A 511 17.20 11.07 2.68
N ASN A 512 16.14 11.27 3.48
CA ASN A 512 16.20 11.06 4.93
C ASN A 512 15.28 9.90 5.32
N ILE A 513 15.88 8.87 5.92
CA ILE A 513 15.16 7.81 6.63
C ILE A 513 15.39 8.01 8.12
N LEU A 514 14.34 8.25 8.90
CA LEU A 514 14.46 8.55 10.33
C LEU A 514 13.47 7.75 11.18
N VAL A 515 14.00 6.91 12.07
CA VAL A 515 13.20 6.09 13.00
C VAL A 515 13.84 6.15 14.39
N PRO A 516 13.59 7.20 15.18
CA PRO A 516 14.20 7.34 16.50
C PRO A 516 13.80 6.17 17.40
N ALA A 517 14.80 5.53 18.02
CA ALA A 517 14.63 4.37 18.90
C ALA A 517 13.94 3.14 18.28
N GLY A 518 13.86 3.06 16.95
CA GLY A 518 13.28 1.92 16.24
C GLY A 518 14.19 1.30 15.20
N THR A 519 13.60 0.57 14.27
CA THR A 519 14.35 -0.28 13.33
C THR A 519 14.26 0.25 11.91
N ILE A 520 15.39 0.24 11.21
CA ILE A 520 15.44 0.43 9.76
C ILE A 520 15.98 -0.87 9.19
N SER A 521 15.19 -1.55 8.37
CA SER A 521 15.57 -2.78 7.69
C SER A 521 15.63 -2.54 6.20
N ILE A 522 16.81 -2.67 5.61
CA ILE A 522 17.03 -2.50 4.16
C ILE A 522 17.56 -3.82 3.63
N VAL A 523 16.83 -4.44 2.70
CA VAL A 523 17.22 -5.71 2.07
C VAL A 523 17.11 -5.56 0.57
N ALA A 524 18.28 -5.48 -0.08
CA ALA A 524 18.43 -5.61 -1.51
C ALA A 524 18.72 -7.08 -1.85
N SER A 525 17.82 -7.75 -2.57
CA SER A 525 17.90 -9.18 -2.86
C SER A 525 17.18 -9.54 -4.16
N THR A 526 17.78 -10.43 -4.94
CA THR A 526 17.13 -11.11 -6.06
C THR A 526 16.32 -12.34 -5.61
N LEU A 527 16.54 -12.81 -4.39
CA LEU A 527 15.85 -13.97 -3.86
C LEU A 527 14.40 -13.61 -3.50
N PRO A 528 13.44 -14.51 -3.75
CA PRO A 528 12.11 -14.46 -3.15
C PRO A 528 12.21 -14.14 -1.66
N ALA A 529 11.33 -13.29 -1.14
CA ALA A 529 11.32 -13.04 0.29
C ALA A 529 11.08 -14.39 1.01
N PRO A 530 11.88 -14.75 2.03
CA PRO A 530 11.44 -15.81 2.93
C PRO A 530 10.08 -15.37 3.50
N THR A 531 9.15 -16.32 3.58
CA THR A 531 7.88 -16.16 4.29
C THR A 531 8.12 -15.40 5.60
N GLU A 532 7.29 -14.40 5.92
CA GLU A 532 7.51 -13.44 7.02
C GLU A 532 7.73 -14.09 8.41
N GLU A 533 7.57 -15.40 8.56
CA GLU A 533 7.81 -16.14 9.80
C GLU A 533 9.21 -16.76 9.98
N ALA A 534 10.04 -16.85 8.95
CA ALA A 534 11.30 -17.62 9.06
C ALA A 534 12.33 -17.01 10.03
N HIS A 535 12.21 -15.73 10.37
CA HIS A 535 13.13 -15.04 11.29
C HIS A 535 12.80 -15.18 12.77
N GLN A 536 11.59 -15.61 13.16
CA GLN A 536 11.26 -15.77 14.59
C GLN A 536 11.46 -17.20 15.12
N ARG A 537 11.51 -18.22 14.24
CA ARG A 537 11.68 -19.62 14.70
C ARG A 537 13.12 -20.12 14.74
N ARG A 538 14.09 -19.39 14.17
CA ARG A 538 15.51 -19.83 14.16
C ARG A 538 16.27 -19.51 15.46
N ASP A 539 15.75 -18.62 16.30
CA ASP A 539 16.37 -18.28 17.59
C ASP A 539 15.74 -19.01 18.79
N ALA A 540 14.79 -19.92 18.56
CA ALA A 540 14.15 -20.73 19.60
C ALA A 540 14.45 -22.22 19.42
N GLY A 541 15.71 -22.62 19.49
CA GLY A 541 16.08 -24.01 19.70
C GLY A 541 16.41 -24.28 21.17
N PRO A 542 15.95 -25.38 21.78
CA PRO A 542 16.78 -26.11 22.71
C PRO A 542 17.68 -27.05 21.90
N ARG A 543 18.99 -26.80 21.93
CA ARG A 543 19.96 -27.85 21.62
C ARG A 543 19.82 -28.95 22.67
N ARG A 544 19.53 -30.17 22.24
CA ARG A 544 19.84 -31.40 22.97
C ARG A 544 20.49 -32.36 22.01
#